data_AF-A0A742ETJ0-F1
#
_entry.id   AF-A0A742ETJ0-F1
#
_cell.length_a   1.000
_cell.length_b   1.000
_cell.length_c   1.000
_cell.angle_alpha   90.00
_cell.angle_beta   90.00
_cell.angle_gamma   90.00
#
_symmetry.space_group_name_H-M   'P 1'
#
loop_
_entity.id
_entity.type
_entity.pdbx_description
1 polymer ?
#
loop_
_entity_poly.entity_id
_entity_poly.type
_entity_poly.pdbx_seq_one_letter_code
_entity_poly.pdbx_strand_id
1 'polypeptide(L)'
;MSFSSRSDSTALLSWEGLIFYYQLRGFMNNSKLKQIFENLISLVEEKKWYGACHDISAVFYILAKEVGFEPTLLIGEVRNPATGSYFDHSWV
;
A
#
# COMPACT_ATOMS: atom_id res chain seq x y z
N MET A 1 -9.90 2.61 -29.94
CA MET A 1 -8.83 1.60 -29.88
C MET A 1 -9.12 0.73 -28.67
N SER A 2 -9.60 -0.49 -28.89
CA SER A 2 -9.69 -1.50 -27.85
C SER A 2 -8.29 -2.06 -27.59
N PHE A 3 -7.89 -2.15 -26.33
CA PHE A 3 -6.78 -2.99 -25.93
C PHE A 3 -7.36 -4.22 -25.25
N SER A 4 -7.35 -5.31 -26.01
CA SER A 4 -7.65 -6.66 -25.56
C SER A 4 -6.35 -7.40 -25.25
N SER A 5 -6.49 -8.31 -24.29
CA SER A 5 -5.74 -9.54 -24.04
C SER A 5 -4.32 -9.43 -23.50
N ARG A 6 -4.24 -9.73 -22.19
CA ARG A 6 -3.21 -10.54 -21.52
C ARG A 6 -1.78 -10.27 -21.95
N SER A 7 -1.14 -9.34 -21.26
CA SER A 7 0.29 -9.40 -20.98
C SER A 7 0.57 -8.54 -19.75
N ASP A 8 1.37 -9.10 -18.86
CA ASP A 8 2.15 -8.42 -17.84
C ASP A 8 1.40 -7.69 -16.71
N SER A 9 1.25 -8.40 -15.60
CA SER A 9 0.98 -7.90 -14.25
C SER A 9 2.08 -6.97 -13.69
N THR A 10 2.85 -6.32 -14.56
CA THR A 10 3.91 -5.35 -14.22
C THR A 10 3.42 -3.90 -14.26
N ALA A 11 2.13 -3.66 -14.48
CA ALA A 11 1.53 -2.32 -14.44
C ALA A 11 1.26 -1.79 -13.01
N LEU A 12 1.80 -2.43 -11.96
CA LEU A 12 1.96 -1.85 -10.61
C LEU A 12 3.13 -0.83 -10.54
N LEU A 13 3.62 -0.35 -11.69
CA LEU A 13 4.65 0.68 -11.83
C LEU A 13 4.05 2.09 -11.87
N SER A 14 3.22 2.42 -10.88
CA SER A 14 3.11 3.80 -10.39
C SER A 14 3.80 3.84 -9.03
N TRP A 15 4.45 4.96 -8.70
CA TRP A 15 5.28 5.12 -7.50
C TRP A 15 4.57 4.80 -6.17
N GLU A 16 3.23 4.74 -6.17
CA GLU A 16 2.41 4.26 -5.06
C GLU A 16 2.67 2.78 -4.76
N GLY A 17 2.81 1.92 -5.79
CA GLY A 17 3.08 0.49 -5.62
C GLY A 17 4.47 0.20 -5.03
N LEU A 18 5.45 1.08 -5.28
CA LEU A 18 6.80 0.99 -4.71
C LEU A 18 6.83 1.35 -3.22
N ILE A 19 5.99 2.29 -2.77
CA ILE A 19 5.93 2.65 -1.35
C ILE A 19 5.26 1.53 -0.55
N PHE A 20 4.18 0.93 -1.08
CA PHE A 20 3.64 -0.32 -0.54
C PHE A 20 4.68 -1.46 -0.53
N TYR A 21 5.54 -1.56 -1.55
CA TYR A 21 6.61 -2.56 -1.64
C TYR A 21 7.71 -2.42 -0.58
N TYR A 22 8.04 -1.21 -0.12
CA TYR A 22 9.01 -1.03 0.96
C TYR A 22 8.41 -1.28 2.35
N GLN A 23 7.11 -1.01 2.55
CA GLN A 23 6.33 -1.48 3.71
C GLN A 23 6.50 -3.00 3.90
N LEU A 24 6.45 -3.73 2.79
CA LEU A 24 6.29 -5.19 2.71
C LEU A 24 7.44 -6.04 3.27
N ARG A 25 8.69 -5.55 3.33
CA ARG A 25 9.83 -6.42 3.69
C ARG A 25 9.86 -6.85 5.17
N GLY A 26 9.21 -6.11 6.07
CA GLY A 26 9.18 -6.45 7.50
C GLY A 26 8.15 -7.54 7.85
N PHE A 27 7.12 -7.73 7.02
CA PHE A 27 5.91 -8.47 7.41
C PHE A 27 5.86 -9.94 6.98
N MET A 28 6.73 -10.34 6.04
CA MET A 28 6.64 -11.65 5.34
C MET A 28 6.85 -12.88 6.23
N ASN A 29 7.31 -12.71 7.48
CA ASN A 29 7.50 -13.80 8.43
C ASN A 29 6.26 -14.07 9.31
N ASN A 30 5.20 -13.25 9.23
CA ASN A 30 3.98 -13.45 10.00
C ASN A 30 2.75 -13.71 9.11
N SER A 31 2.14 -14.89 9.25
CA SER A 31 1.02 -15.31 8.41
C SER A 31 -0.23 -14.44 8.53
N LYS A 32 -0.53 -13.89 9.72
CA LYS A 32 -1.70 -13.03 9.93
C LYS A 32 -1.52 -11.65 9.30
N LEU A 33 -0.37 -11.01 9.50
CA LEU A 33 -0.09 -9.70 8.89
C LEU A 33 -0.01 -9.80 7.36
N LYS A 34 0.58 -10.88 6.84
CA LYS A 34 0.60 -11.16 5.40
C LYS A 34 -0.82 -11.24 4.84
N GLN A 35 -1.71 -12.00 5.49
CA GLN A 35 -3.10 -12.13 5.04
C GLN A 35 -3.87 -10.80 5.10
N ILE A 36 -3.71 -10.03 6.18
CA ILE A 36 -4.31 -8.70 6.31
C ILE A 36 -3.86 -7.79 5.16
N PHE A 37 -2.55 -7.77 4.89
CA PHE A 37 -1.98 -6.94 3.83
C PHE A 37 -2.49 -7.37 2.45
N GLU A 38 -2.49 -8.67 2.13
CA GLU A 38 -2.98 -9.20 0.85
C GLU A 38 -4.46 -8.86 0.62
N ASN A 39 -5.28 -8.95 1.68
CA ASN A 39 -6.69 -8.57 1.61
C ASN A 39 -6.86 -7.06 1.38
N LEU A 40 -6.03 -6.22 2.01
CA LEU A 40 -6.08 -4.77 1.81
C LEU A 40 -5.68 -4.37 0.40
N ILE A 41 -4.61 -4.97 -0.16
CA ILE A 41 -4.23 -4.71 -1.55
C ILE A 41 -5.35 -5.13 -2.50
N SER A 42 -5.94 -6.30 -2.28
CA SER A 42 -7.07 -6.78 -3.10
C SER A 42 -8.25 -5.81 -3.05
N LEU A 43 -8.56 -5.24 -1.87
CA LEU A 43 -9.60 -4.24 -1.71
C LEU A 43 -9.29 -2.93 -2.46
N VAL A 44 -8.04 -2.45 -2.35
CA VAL A 44 -7.60 -1.23 -3.05
C VAL A 44 -7.72 -1.39 -4.56
N GLU A 45 -7.32 -2.55 -5.09
CA GLU A 45 -7.46 -2.88 -6.50
C GLU A 45 -8.93 -2.96 -6.92
N GLU A 46 -9.78 -3.67 -6.16
CA GLU A 46 -11.22 -3.82 -6.45
C GLU A 46 -11.94 -2.47 -6.46
N LYS A 47 -11.64 -1.61 -5.47
CA LYS A 47 -12.29 -0.31 -5.29
C LYS A 47 -11.62 0.84 -6.05
N LYS A 48 -10.47 0.60 -6.67
CA LYS A 48 -9.64 1.62 -7.34
C LYS A 48 -9.26 2.77 -6.41
N TRP A 49 -8.94 2.46 -5.16
CA TRP A 49 -8.56 3.44 -4.11
C TRP A 49 -7.09 3.87 -4.21
N TYR A 50 -6.62 4.13 -5.43
CA TYR A 50 -5.28 4.67 -5.67
C TYR A 50 -5.14 6.04 -5.01
N GLY A 51 -4.00 6.31 -4.36
CA GLY A 51 -3.77 7.53 -3.59
C GLY A 51 -4.42 7.59 -2.20
N ALA A 52 -5.26 6.61 -1.80
CA ALA A 52 -5.93 6.59 -0.49
C ALA A 52 -5.01 6.13 0.67
N CYS A 53 -3.76 6.60 0.69
CA CYS A 53 -2.73 6.12 1.62
C CYS A 53 -3.11 6.31 3.10
N HIS A 54 -3.82 7.39 3.44
CA HIS A 54 -4.32 7.66 4.80
C HIS A 54 -5.35 6.65 5.26
N ASP A 55 -6.34 6.37 4.42
CA ASP A 55 -7.40 5.42 4.74
C ASP A 55 -6.84 4.00 4.85
N ILE A 56 -5.99 3.60 3.89
CA ILE A 56 -5.40 2.27 3.85
C ILE A 56 -4.48 2.04 5.05
N SER A 57 -3.64 3.02 5.40
CA SER A 57 -2.75 2.93 6.56
C SER A 57 -3.53 2.89 7.87
N ALA A 58 -4.61 3.66 8.00
CA ALA A 58 -5.48 3.60 9.18
C ALA A 58 -6.13 2.22 9.34
N VAL A 59 -6.69 1.65 8.26
CA VAL A 59 -7.27 0.30 8.31
C VAL A 59 -6.22 -0.74 8.64
N PHE A 60 -5.02 -0.67 8.03
CA PHE A 60 -3.95 -1.61 8.31
C PHE A 60 -3.48 -1.54 9.77
N TYR A 61 -3.33 -0.34 10.33
CA TYR A 61 -3.01 -0.12 11.73
C TYR A 61 -4.03 -0.78 12.66
N ILE A 62 -5.33 -0.57 12.41
CA ILE A 62 -6.42 -1.15 13.22
C ILE A 62 -6.35 -2.68 13.16
N LEU A 63 -6.31 -3.27 11.96
CA LEU A 63 -6.30 -4.73 11.78
C LEU A 63 -5.05 -5.36 12.43
N ALA A 64 -3.88 -4.73 12.31
CA ALA A 64 -2.66 -5.20 12.95
C ALA A 64 -2.74 -5.11 14.49
N LYS A 65 -3.31 -4.04 15.05
CA LYS A 65 -3.58 -3.94 16.50
C LYS A 65 -4.52 -5.05 16.97
N GLU A 66 -5.59 -5.33 16.23
CA GLU A 66 -6.59 -6.34 16.58
C GLU A 66 -6.01 -7.76 16.63
N VAL A 67 -5.05 -8.09 15.77
CA VAL A 67 -4.38 -9.40 15.80
C VAL A 67 -3.18 -9.48 16.75
N GLY A 68 -2.98 -8.45 17.58
CA GLY A 68 -2.04 -8.44 18.71
C GLY A 68 -0.67 -7.82 18.43
N PHE A 69 -0.52 -7.04 17.37
CA PHE A 69 0.72 -6.28 17.13
C PHE A 69 0.65 -4.90 17.79
N GLU A 70 1.82 -4.27 17.89
CA GLU A 70 1.97 -2.88 18.33
C GLU A 70 2.54 -2.02 17.18
N PRO A 71 1.80 -1.86 16.07
CA PRO A 71 2.20 -0.99 14.97
C PRO A 71 2.25 0.48 15.40
N THR A 72 2.96 1.30 14.63
CA THR A 72 2.94 2.76 14.75
C THR A 72 2.45 3.35 13.44
N LEU A 73 1.41 4.18 13.47
CA LEU A 73 0.98 4.92 12.29
C LEU A 73 1.78 6.22 12.16
N LEU A 74 2.43 6.41 11.02
CA LEU A 74 3.27 7.56 10.72
C LEU A 74 2.68 8.38 9.56
N ILE A 75 2.92 9.69 9.58
CA ILE A 75 2.57 10.63 8.52
C ILE A 75 3.82 11.45 8.19
N GLY A 76 4.04 11.73 6.92
CA GLY A 76 5.13 12.60 6.46
C GLY A 76 4.99 12.97 4.99
N GLU A 77 5.90 13.79 4.51
CA GLU A 77 5.92 14.22 3.11
C GLU A 77 6.90 13.37 2.29
N VAL A 78 6.47 12.96 1.10
CA VAL A 78 7.32 12.25 0.15
C VAL A 78 7.63 13.15 -1.03
N ARG A 79 8.91 13.28 -1.37
CA ARG A 79 9.36 14.01 -2.55
C ARG A 79 9.24 13.12 -3.79
N ASN A 80 8.48 13.57 -4.78
CA ASN A 80 8.47 12.96 -6.10
C ASN A 80 9.81 13.29 -6.81
N PRO A 81 10.67 12.29 -7.12
CA PRO A 81 11.98 12.55 -7.70
C PRO A 81 11.91 13.08 -9.14
N ALA A 82 10.82 12.79 -9.87
CA ALA A 82 10.64 13.20 -11.26
C ALA A 82 10.17 14.66 -11.38
N THR A 83 9.26 15.10 -10.50
CA THR A 83 8.68 16.45 -10.55
C THR A 83 9.29 17.40 -9.53
N GLY A 84 9.94 16.87 -8.48
CA GLY A 84 10.42 17.64 -7.33
C GLY A 84 9.31 18.11 -6.37
N SER A 85 8.04 17.79 -6.64
CA SER A 85 6.91 18.13 -5.78
C SER A 85 6.85 17.24 -4.53
N TYR A 86 6.23 17.74 -3.46
CA TYR A 86 5.96 16.99 -2.24
C TYR A 86 4.48 16.61 -2.18
N PHE A 87 4.17 15.51 -1.53
CA PHE A 87 2.81 15.11 -1.21
C PHE A 87 2.78 14.45 0.17
N ASP A 88 1.67 14.64 0.88
CA ASP A 88 1.41 13.98 2.16
C ASP A 88 1.26 12.48 1.94
N HIS A 89 1.86 11.70 2.83
CA HIS A 89 1.78 10.27 2.82
C HIS A 89 1.69 9.72 4.25
N SER A 90 1.10 8.54 4.38
CA SER A 90 1.07 7.83 5.66
C SER A 90 1.35 6.36 5.46
N TRP A 91 1.86 5.74 6.52
CA TRP A 91 2.32 4.36 6.51
C TRP A 91 2.35 3.77 7.93
N VAL A 92 2.34 2.44 8.02
CA VAL A 92 2.34 1.67 9.28
C VAL A 92 3.62 0.86 9.48
#